data_AF-A0A9R1QRP9-F1
#
_entry.id   AF-A0A9R1QRP9-F1
#
_cell.length_a   1.000
_cell.length_b   1.000
_cell.length_c   1.000
_cell.angle_alpha   90.00
_cell.angle_beta   90.00
_cell.angle_gamma   90.00
#
_symmetry.space_group_name_H-M   'P 1'
#
loop_
_entity.id
_entity.type
_entity.pdbx_description
1 polymer ?
#
loop_
_entity_poly.entity_id
_entity_poly.type
_entity_poly.pdbx_seq_one_letter_code
_entity_poly.pdbx_strand_id
1 'polypeptide(L)'
;MPLACKALQKPKAAMAIINSASTKLRWILAPLLVLAMTTTRVHGQPSSTSGFISLDCGKRNNTPYTDSSIRGIQHQSDAGFVEGGLTHQIAAVYMAGAPYESQKTLRSFPNGSRNCYTLPSTPGKKLVRALFTYGDYDGLNRTMDGSPFLFGLHIGANFWEAVNLTNWDPSSTIWKEVLTVAPGDSVSVCLINFGTGTPFVSALELRPLQDSMYPFVNSSVSISYFRRIRFGQATDFITR
;
A
#
# COMPACT_ATOMS: atom_id res chain seq x y z
N MET A 1 23.77 -21.96 73.61
CA MET A 1 25.09 -22.55 73.92
C MET A 1 25.63 -23.21 72.65
N PRO A 2 26.96 -23.37 72.46
CA PRO A 2 28.06 -22.39 72.62
C PRO A 2 29.07 -22.48 71.42
N LEU A 3 30.14 -21.71 71.17
CA LEU A 3 30.74 -20.43 71.61
C LEU A 3 31.01 -19.57 70.33
N ALA A 4 31.32 -18.27 70.27
CA ALA A 4 31.71 -17.22 71.23
C ALA A 4 33.20 -17.08 71.65
N CYS A 5 34.02 -16.33 70.89
CA CYS A 5 35.09 -15.40 71.34
C CYS A 5 35.66 -14.63 70.12
N LYS A 6 35.92 -13.31 70.09
CA LYS A 6 36.63 -12.34 70.97
C LYS A 6 38.16 -12.39 70.85
N ALA A 7 38.93 -11.29 70.86
CA ALA A 7 38.63 -9.83 70.79
C ALA A 7 39.96 -9.01 70.65
N LEU A 8 39.93 -7.70 70.97
CA LEU A 8 41.07 -6.80 71.31
C LEU A 8 41.85 -6.18 70.12
N GLN A 9 42.30 -4.91 70.12
CA GLN A 9 42.04 -3.73 70.98
C GLN A 9 42.32 -2.41 70.20
N LYS A 10 41.69 -1.28 70.61
CA LYS A 10 41.97 0.12 70.16
C LYS A 10 43.35 0.64 70.61
N PRO A 11 43.87 1.72 69.99
CA PRO A 11 43.78 3.03 70.66
C PRO A 11 43.30 4.20 69.76
N LYS A 12 43.38 5.45 70.25
CA LYS A 12 42.89 6.70 69.61
C LYS A 12 44.05 7.61 69.20
N ALA A 13 43.91 8.31 68.08
CA ALA A 13 44.49 9.63 67.76
C ALA A 13 43.92 10.08 66.40
N ALA A 14 43.92 11.34 65.96
CA ALA A 14 43.90 12.68 66.56
C ALA A 14 43.92 13.65 65.34
N MET A 15 43.27 14.79 65.45
CA MET A 15 43.05 15.76 64.36
C MET A 15 44.34 16.50 63.93
N ALA A 16 44.53 16.73 62.64
CA ALA A 16 45.48 17.70 62.09
C ALA A 16 44.88 18.38 60.83
N ILE A 17 44.96 19.70 60.75
CA ILE A 17 44.54 20.51 59.59
C ILE A 17 45.74 21.34 59.14
N ILE A 18 46.13 21.22 57.87
CA ILE A 18 46.94 22.24 57.18
C ILE A 18 46.40 22.38 55.75
N ASN A 19 46.03 23.61 55.37
CA ASN A 19 45.73 23.98 53.99
C ASN A 19 47.04 24.29 53.24
N SER A 20 47.10 23.94 51.97
CA SER A 20 47.95 24.64 51.00
C SER A 20 47.32 24.58 49.62
N ALA A 21 47.19 25.74 48.96
CA ALA A 21 46.67 25.86 47.61
C ALA A 21 47.82 26.11 46.64
N SER A 22 47.88 25.37 45.54
CA SER A 22 48.76 25.69 44.42
C SER A 22 48.09 25.41 43.09
N THR A 23 48.20 26.37 42.18
CA THR A 23 47.45 26.47 40.93
C THR A 23 48.24 25.85 39.78
N LYS A 24 47.63 24.97 38.96
CA LYS A 24 47.46 25.20 37.48
C LYS A 24 46.95 24.01 36.65
N LEU A 25 45.96 24.33 35.81
CA LEU A 25 45.86 24.01 34.38
C LEU A 25 45.55 22.57 33.90
N ARG A 26 44.26 22.34 33.61
CA ARG A 26 43.66 21.63 32.45
C ARG A 26 44.32 20.33 31.94
N TRP A 27 43.50 19.27 31.88
CA TRP A 27 43.19 18.58 30.61
C TRP A 27 41.67 18.39 30.47
N ILE A 28 41.21 18.07 29.26
CA ILE A 28 39.80 18.19 28.82
C ILE A 28 39.23 16.80 28.54
N LEU A 29 37.94 16.58 28.84
CA LEU A 29 37.01 15.79 28.01
C LEU A 29 35.56 16.03 28.46
N ALA A 30 34.85 16.92 27.76
CA ALA A 30 33.40 17.05 27.87
C ALA A 30 32.76 16.32 26.67
N PRO A 31 31.76 15.43 26.88
CA PRO A 31 31.07 14.79 25.78
C PRO A 31 30.15 15.81 25.09
N LEU A 32 30.51 16.26 23.88
CA LEU A 32 29.55 16.98 23.03
C LEU A 32 28.43 16.01 22.62
N LEU A 33 27.25 16.17 23.20
CA LEU A 33 26.04 15.51 22.74
C LEU A 33 25.58 16.16 21.43
N VAL A 34 26.21 15.79 20.32
CA VAL A 34 25.83 16.25 18.98
C VAL A 34 24.49 15.60 18.60
N LEU A 35 23.40 16.25 19.00
CA LEU A 35 22.05 15.89 18.56
C LEU A 35 21.92 16.24 17.08
N ALA A 36 22.34 15.32 16.22
CA ALA A 36 22.20 15.42 14.77
C ALA A 36 20.71 15.34 14.39
N MET A 37 20.01 16.49 14.46
CA MET A 37 18.68 16.65 13.90
C MET A 37 18.75 16.52 12.39
N THR A 38 18.68 15.27 11.93
CA THR A 38 18.46 14.88 10.55
C THR A 38 17.10 15.38 10.13
N THR A 39 17.06 16.64 9.66
CA THR A 39 15.88 17.22 9.04
C THR A 39 15.61 16.48 7.74
N THR A 40 14.87 15.37 7.85
CA THR A 40 14.37 14.63 6.71
C THR A 40 13.57 15.60 5.86
N ARG A 41 14.15 16.00 4.72
CA ARG A 41 13.51 16.86 3.73
C ARG A 41 12.39 16.06 3.09
N VAL A 42 11.25 15.99 3.78
CA VAL A 42 9.97 15.60 3.20
C VAL A 42 9.73 16.59 2.07
N HIS A 43 9.92 16.13 0.83
CA HIS A 43 9.63 16.92 -0.35
C HIS A 43 8.11 16.93 -0.51
N GLY A 44 7.45 17.73 0.34
CA GLY A 44 6.03 18.04 0.26
C GLY A 44 5.77 18.89 -0.97
N GLN A 45 5.83 18.26 -2.14
CA GLN A 45 5.53 18.86 -3.42
C GLN A 45 4.03 19.18 -3.45
N PRO A 46 3.62 20.46 -3.56
CA PRO A 46 2.22 20.85 -3.56
C PRO A 46 1.61 20.54 -4.94
N SER A 47 1.21 19.28 -5.15
CA SER A 47 0.48 18.81 -6.32
C SER A 47 -0.93 18.35 -5.94
N SER A 48 -1.85 18.39 -6.90
CA SER A 48 -3.22 17.87 -6.81
C SER A 48 -3.32 16.34 -6.67
N THR A 49 -2.19 15.68 -6.39
CA THR A 49 -2.01 14.23 -6.24
C THR A 49 -1.49 13.84 -4.84
N SER A 50 -1.47 14.76 -3.87
CA SER A 50 -1.06 14.42 -2.50
C SER A 50 -1.92 13.28 -1.92
N GLY A 51 -1.27 12.25 -1.38
CA GLY A 51 -1.94 11.03 -0.88
C GLY A 51 -2.47 10.07 -1.95
N PHE A 52 -2.13 10.25 -3.23
CA PHE A 52 -2.50 9.32 -4.31
C PHE A 52 -1.63 8.07 -4.29
N ILE A 53 -2.24 6.89 -4.43
CA ILE A 53 -1.56 5.63 -4.71
C ILE A 53 -2.01 5.10 -6.07
N SER A 54 -1.05 4.65 -6.89
CA SER A 54 -1.29 3.89 -8.12
C SER A 54 -0.26 2.78 -8.23
N LEU A 55 -0.69 1.53 -8.10
CA LEU A 55 0.14 0.33 -8.19
C LEU A 55 -0.06 -0.32 -9.57
N ASP A 56 1.05 -0.63 -10.23
CA ASP A 56 1.16 -1.52 -11.39
C ASP A 56 1.52 -2.91 -10.84
N CYS A 57 0.54 -3.80 -10.83
CA CYS A 57 0.58 -5.04 -10.05
C CYS A 57 1.32 -6.12 -10.82
N GLY A 58 2.39 -6.67 -10.26
CA GLY A 58 3.32 -7.51 -11.03
C GLY A 58 4.39 -6.73 -11.81
N LYS A 59 4.52 -5.42 -11.59
CA LYS A 59 5.66 -4.66 -12.12
C LYS A 59 6.96 -5.08 -11.44
N ARG A 60 7.77 -5.91 -12.11
CA ARG A 60 9.06 -6.42 -11.58
C ARG A 60 10.11 -5.34 -11.31
N ASN A 61 10.03 -4.19 -11.98
CA ASN A 61 10.95 -3.08 -11.80
C ASN A 61 10.33 -2.00 -10.90
N ASN A 62 10.95 -1.72 -9.76
CA ASN A 62 10.44 -0.78 -8.76
C ASN A 62 10.52 0.70 -9.15
N THR A 63 11.26 1.08 -10.20
CA THR A 63 11.32 2.48 -10.67
C THR A 63 9.90 2.99 -11.03
N PRO A 64 9.40 4.06 -10.39
CA PRO A 64 8.11 4.65 -10.74
C PRO A 64 8.12 5.28 -12.14
N TYR A 65 6.96 5.38 -12.76
CA TYR A 65 6.78 6.00 -14.07
C TYR A 65 5.48 6.81 -14.13
N THR A 66 5.43 7.83 -14.97
CA THR A 66 4.19 8.55 -15.27
C THR A 66 3.59 7.96 -16.54
N ASP A 67 2.34 7.51 -16.47
CA ASP A 67 1.66 6.99 -17.66
C ASP A 67 1.19 8.17 -18.53
N SER A 68 1.66 8.23 -19.77
CA SER A 68 1.40 9.34 -20.70
C SER A 68 -0.07 9.43 -21.12
N SER A 69 -0.79 8.30 -21.08
CA SER A 69 -2.23 8.24 -21.32
C SER A 69 -3.07 8.87 -20.19
N ILE A 70 -2.48 9.06 -19.00
CA ILE A 70 -3.20 9.43 -17.77
C ILE A 70 -2.56 10.65 -17.11
N ARG A 71 -2.82 11.84 -17.68
CA ARG A 71 -2.80 13.18 -17.04
C ARG A 71 -1.80 13.39 -15.87
N GLY A 72 -0.54 12.96 -16.03
CA GLY A 72 0.50 13.15 -15.01
C GLY A 72 0.43 12.23 -13.78
N ILE A 73 -0.35 11.14 -13.79
CA ILE A 73 -0.42 10.22 -12.64
C ILE A 73 0.74 9.22 -12.68
N GLN A 74 1.57 9.29 -11.63
CA GLN A 74 2.63 8.32 -11.40
C GLN A 74 2.07 6.96 -10.92
N HIS A 75 2.68 5.90 -11.42
CA HIS A 75 2.49 4.51 -11.00
C HIS A 75 3.82 3.93 -10.52
N GLN A 76 3.74 2.99 -9.59
CA GLN A 76 4.87 2.29 -8.98
C GLN A 76 4.60 0.79 -8.91
N SER A 77 5.63 -0.01 -8.59
CA SER A 77 5.42 -1.43 -8.32
C SER A 77 4.53 -1.66 -7.10
N ASP A 78 3.81 -2.77 -7.11
CA ASP A 78 2.99 -3.25 -5.99
C ASP A 78 3.79 -4.00 -4.90
N ALA A 79 5.11 -4.14 -5.09
CA ALA A 79 6.03 -4.67 -4.09
C ALA A 79 5.94 -3.90 -2.75
N GLY A 80 5.76 -4.63 -1.65
CA GLY A 80 5.62 -4.07 -0.30
C GLY A 80 4.19 -3.70 0.11
N PHE A 81 3.21 -3.77 -0.81
CA PHE A 81 1.79 -3.54 -0.50
C PHE A 81 0.99 -4.84 -0.33
N VAL A 82 1.59 -5.99 -0.68
CA VAL A 82 0.99 -7.33 -0.59
C VAL A 82 2.07 -8.38 -0.35
N GLU A 83 1.71 -9.48 0.30
CA GLU A 83 2.56 -10.65 0.47
C GLU A 83 2.22 -11.73 -0.59
N GLY A 84 3.25 -12.36 -1.14
CA GLY A 84 3.10 -13.46 -2.08
C GLY A 84 2.50 -13.07 -3.44
N GLY A 85 1.66 -13.97 -3.97
CA GLY A 85 1.22 -13.95 -5.37
C GLY A 85 2.35 -14.23 -6.38
N LEU A 86 1.98 -14.50 -7.63
CA LEU A 86 2.91 -14.70 -8.75
C LEU A 86 2.82 -13.53 -9.71
N THR A 87 3.97 -13.15 -10.29
CA THR A 87 4.10 -11.96 -11.14
C THR A 87 4.19 -12.35 -12.62
N HIS A 88 3.22 -11.91 -13.41
CA HIS A 88 3.08 -12.23 -14.83
C HIS A 88 3.14 -10.97 -15.70
N GLN A 89 3.51 -11.18 -16.96
CA GLN A 89 3.48 -10.16 -18.01
C GLN A 89 2.58 -10.70 -19.12
N ILE A 90 1.66 -9.88 -19.60
CA ILE A 90 0.70 -10.28 -20.63
C ILE A 90 1.38 -10.29 -22.00
N ALA A 91 1.05 -11.28 -22.84
CA ALA A 91 1.59 -11.40 -24.18
C ALA A 91 1.10 -10.23 -25.08
N ALA A 92 1.99 -9.70 -25.91
CA ALA A 92 1.74 -8.49 -26.71
C ALA A 92 0.51 -8.59 -27.63
N VAL A 93 0.13 -9.80 -28.06
CA VAL A 93 -1.07 -10.07 -28.88
C VAL A 93 -2.37 -9.57 -28.23
N TYR A 94 -2.51 -9.73 -26.91
CA TYR A 94 -3.68 -9.26 -26.16
C TYR A 94 -3.60 -7.78 -25.77
N MET A 95 -2.43 -7.14 -25.93
CA MET A 95 -2.16 -5.76 -25.52
C MET A 95 -2.22 -4.74 -26.66
N ALA A 96 -2.52 -5.16 -27.89
CA ALA A 96 -2.45 -4.32 -29.09
C ALA A 96 -3.32 -3.05 -29.03
N GLY A 97 -4.40 -3.05 -28.24
CA GLY A 97 -5.28 -1.90 -27.99
C GLY A 97 -5.26 -1.36 -26.55
N ALA A 98 -4.35 -1.80 -25.68
CA ALA A 98 -4.37 -1.47 -24.26
C ALA A 98 -3.94 -0.01 -23.99
N PRO A 99 -4.83 0.89 -23.50
CA PRO A 99 -4.52 2.32 -23.38
C PRO A 99 -3.60 2.71 -22.20
N TYR A 100 -3.27 1.77 -21.30
CA TYR A 100 -2.52 2.02 -20.05
C TYR A 100 -1.40 1.00 -19.90
N GLU A 101 -0.23 1.43 -19.43
CA GLU A 101 0.92 0.54 -19.21
C GLU A 101 0.63 -0.53 -18.14
N SER A 102 -0.13 -0.16 -17.09
CA SER A 102 -0.51 -1.07 -15.99
C SER A 102 -1.60 -2.10 -16.33
N GLN A 103 -1.90 -2.27 -17.62
CA GLN A 103 -2.59 -3.48 -18.14
C GLN A 103 -1.61 -4.59 -18.49
N LYS A 104 -0.34 -4.27 -18.75
CA LYS A 104 0.64 -5.20 -19.36
C LYS A 104 1.26 -6.17 -18.34
N THR A 105 1.07 -5.95 -17.04
CA THR A 105 1.44 -6.90 -15.98
C THR A 105 0.26 -7.18 -15.05
N LEU A 106 0.35 -8.31 -14.33
CA LEU A 106 -0.58 -8.64 -13.25
C LEU A 106 0.12 -9.43 -12.14
N ARG A 107 -0.46 -9.35 -10.93
CA ARG A 107 -0.20 -10.31 -9.85
C ARG A 107 -1.37 -11.27 -9.73
N SER A 108 -1.08 -12.57 -9.85
CA SER A 108 -2.04 -13.66 -9.66
C SER A 108 -1.87 -14.29 -8.27
N PHE A 109 -2.93 -14.91 -7.76
CA PHE A 109 -2.98 -15.51 -6.42
C PHE A 109 -3.55 -16.94 -6.47
N PRO A 110 -2.82 -17.92 -7.03
CA PRO A 110 -3.28 -19.30 -7.13
C PRO A 110 -3.44 -20.00 -5.77
N ASN A 111 -2.75 -19.48 -4.74
CA ASN A 111 -2.75 -20.04 -3.38
C ASN A 111 -3.54 -19.16 -2.41
N GLY A 112 -4.16 -19.81 -1.42
CA GLY A 112 -4.95 -19.14 -0.38
C GLY A 112 -6.37 -18.79 -0.82
N SER A 113 -7.29 -18.73 0.16
CA SER A 113 -8.68 -18.33 -0.05
C SER A 113 -8.88 -16.82 -0.06
N ARG A 114 -7.92 -16.06 0.48
CA ARG A 114 -7.98 -14.61 0.69
C ARG A 114 -6.58 -14.02 0.61
N ASN A 115 -6.37 -13.10 -0.33
CA ASN A 115 -5.10 -12.40 -0.54
C ASN A 115 -5.37 -10.90 -0.49
N CYS A 116 -4.64 -10.16 0.37
CA CYS A 116 -4.97 -8.78 0.71
C CYS A 116 -3.81 -7.83 0.46
N TYR A 117 -4.08 -6.78 -0.31
CA TYR A 117 -3.26 -5.58 -0.32
C TYR A 117 -3.54 -4.74 0.92
N THR A 118 -2.52 -4.05 1.42
CA THR A 118 -2.61 -3.03 2.47
C THR A 118 -2.11 -1.72 1.89
N LEU A 119 -3.03 -0.81 1.60
CA LEU A 119 -2.73 0.50 1.02
C LEU A 119 -2.65 1.54 2.14
N PRO A 120 -1.51 2.22 2.35
CA PRO A 120 -1.41 3.35 3.27
C PRO A 120 -2.46 4.43 2.98
N SER A 121 -2.95 5.08 4.04
CA SER A 121 -4.07 6.00 3.96
C SER A 121 -4.06 7.01 5.10
N THR A 122 -5.02 7.92 5.03
CA THR A 122 -5.50 8.73 6.15
C THR A 122 -6.99 8.47 6.33
N PRO A 123 -7.59 8.78 7.49
CA PRO A 123 -9.04 8.66 7.68
C PRO A 123 -9.87 9.44 6.65
N GLY A 124 -11.18 9.19 6.62
CA GLY A 124 -12.13 9.91 5.74
C GLY A 124 -12.28 9.30 4.35
N LYS A 125 -13.00 9.99 3.46
CA LYS A 125 -13.48 9.41 2.19
C LYS A 125 -12.36 9.06 1.20
N LYS A 126 -12.52 7.93 0.51
CA LYS A 126 -11.61 7.38 -0.51
C LYS A 126 -12.37 6.86 -1.72
N LEU A 127 -11.80 7.03 -2.90
CA LEU A 127 -12.12 6.25 -4.09
C LEU A 127 -11.03 5.18 -4.24
N VAL A 128 -11.42 3.91 -4.24
CA VAL A 128 -10.55 2.78 -4.61
C VAL A 128 -10.92 2.33 -6.02
N ARG A 129 -9.93 2.03 -6.87
CA ARG A 129 -10.14 1.45 -8.20
C ARG A 129 -9.27 0.20 -8.38
N ALA A 130 -9.79 -0.77 -9.11
CA ALA A 130 -9.08 -1.99 -9.47
C ALA A 130 -9.26 -2.30 -10.96
N LEU A 131 -8.17 -2.72 -11.61
CA LEU A 131 -8.08 -3.04 -13.03
C LEU A 131 -7.76 -4.53 -13.18
N PHE A 132 -8.52 -5.21 -14.05
CA PHE A 132 -8.33 -6.63 -14.36
C PHE A 132 -8.27 -6.84 -15.88
N THR A 133 -7.09 -7.22 -16.39
CA THR A 133 -6.94 -7.75 -17.76
C THR A 133 -6.35 -9.14 -17.66
N TYR A 134 -7.02 -10.17 -18.19
CA TYR A 134 -6.56 -11.56 -18.08
C TYR A 134 -5.41 -11.85 -19.04
N GLY A 135 -5.58 -11.53 -20.33
CA GLY A 135 -4.56 -11.65 -21.36
C GLY A 135 -3.92 -13.04 -21.49
N ASP A 136 -4.67 -14.10 -21.12
CA ASP A 136 -4.22 -15.49 -21.12
C ASP A 136 -2.83 -15.69 -20.47
N TYR A 137 -2.61 -15.00 -19.34
CA TYR A 137 -1.28 -14.91 -18.71
C TYR A 137 -0.69 -16.25 -18.26
N ASP A 138 -1.52 -17.27 -18.11
CA ASP A 138 -1.18 -18.64 -17.74
C ASP A 138 -1.28 -19.64 -18.91
N GLY A 139 -1.72 -19.21 -20.10
CA GLY A 139 -1.85 -20.05 -21.30
C GLY A 139 -2.95 -21.11 -21.20
N LEU A 140 -3.93 -20.91 -20.31
CA LEU A 140 -5.01 -21.85 -20.02
C LEU A 140 -6.35 -21.47 -20.69
N ASN A 141 -6.46 -20.27 -21.27
CA ASN A 141 -7.64 -19.72 -21.92
C ASN A 141 -8.93 -19.81 -21.06
N ARG A 142 -8.79 -19.72 -19.74
CA ARG A 142 -9.85 -20.01 -18.74
C ARG A 142 -11.08 -19.11 -18.83
N THR A 143 -10.98 -17.97 -19.49
CA THR A 143 -12.11 -17.05 -19.69
C THR A 143 -12.98 -17.43 -20.88
N MET A 144 -12.53 -18.32 -21.76
CA MET A 144 -13.23 -18.73 -22.99
C MET A 144 -13.57 -20.22 -23.06
N ASP A 145 -13.17 -21.03 -22.07
CA ASP A 145 -13.47 -22.48 -22.05
C ASP A 145 -14.91 -22.85 -21.64
N GLY A 146 -15.74 -21.83 -21.31
CA GLY A 146 -17.14 -21.98 -20.88
C GLY A 146 -17.33 -22.26 -19.39
N SER A 147 -16.27 -22.52 -18.63
CA SER A 147 -16.32 -22.63 -17.17
C SER A 147 -16.63 -21.29 -16.51
N PRO A 148 -17.32 -21.26 -15.35
CA PRO A 148 -17.35 -20.08 -14.51
C PRO A 148 -15.93 -19.68 -14.08
N PHE A 149 -15.54 -18.42 -14.34
CA PHE A 149 -14.32 -17.80 -13.80
C PHE A 149 -14.73 -16.55 -13.01
N LEU A 150 -14.88 -16.70 -11.70
CA LEU A 150 -15.21 -15.63 -10.76
C LEU A 150 -14.27 -15.58 -9.56
N PHE A 151 -14.11 -14.39 -8.98
CA PHE A 151 -13.50 -14.16 -7.67
C PHE A 151 -14.07 -12.89 -7.01
N GLY A 152 -14.00 -12.81 -5.68
CA GLY A 152 -14.56 -11.70 -4.90
C GLY A 152 -13.56 -10.57 -4.65
N LEU A 153 -14.05 -9.35 -4.50
CA LEU A 153 -13.34 -8.18 -3.99
C LEU A 153 -13.96 -7.74 -2.66
N HIS A 154 -13.12 -7.43 -1.68
CA HIS A 154 -13.52 -6.92 -0.37
C HIS A 154 -12.71 -5.67 0.01
N ILE A 155 -13.34 -4.73 0.73
CA ILE A 155 -12.67 -3.63 1.42
C ILE A 155 -12.66 -3.95 2.91
N GLY A 156 -11.47 -4.25 3.45
CA GLY A 156 -11.36 -4.88 4.77
C GLY A 156 -12.16 -6.18 4.82
N ALA A 157 -12.99 -6.37 5.85
CA ALA A 157 -13.88 -7.53 5.95
C ALA A 157 -15.04 -7.49 4.93
N ASN A 158 -15.48 -6.30 4.49
CA ASN A 158 -16.75 -6.10 3.80
C ASN A 158 -16.67 -6.47 2.32
N PHE A 159 -17.67 -7.20 1.81
CA PHE A 159 -17.81 -7.47 0.38
C PHE A 159 -18.00 -6.17 -0.40
N TRP A 160 -17.32 -6.05 -1.53
CA TRP A 160 -17.46 -4.94 -2.47
C TRP A 160 -18.19 -5.43 -3.72
N GLU A 161 -17.59 -6.33 -4.49
CA GLU A 161 -18.18 -6.87 -5.71
C GLU A 161 -17.50 -8.17 -6.16
N ALA A 162 -18.05 -8.86 -7.15
CA ALA A 162 -17.38 -9.95 -7.84
C ALA A 162 -16.73 -9.45 -9.14
N VAL A 163 -15.53 -9.97 -9.44
CA VAL A 163 -15.00 -10.02 -10.80
C VAL A 163 -15.54 -11.29 -11.45
N ASN A 164 -16.06 -11.18 -12.66
CA ASN A 164 -16.54 -12.29 -13.47
C ASN A 164 -15.93 -12.17 -14.86
N LEU A 165 -15.19 -13.19 -15.27
CA LEU A 165 -14.49 -13.30 -16.55
C LEU A 165 -14.99 -14.52 -17.35
N THR A 166 -16.15 -15.06 -16.99
CA THR A 166 -16.81 -16.16 -17.71
C THR A 166 -17.23 -15.69 -19.11
N ASN A 167 -16.75 -16.35 -20.16
CA ASN A 167 -16.94 -15.97 -21.56
C ASN A 167 -16.45 -14.54 -21.89
N TRP A 168 -15.33 -14.13 -21.29
CA TRP A 168 -14.74 -12.80 -21.45
C TRP A 168 -13.48 -12.85 -22.32
N ASP A 169 -13.43 -11.98 -23.33
CA ASP A 169 -12.26 -11.82 -24.21
C ASP A 169 -10.99 -11.53 -23.38
N PRO A 170 -9.92 -12.36 -23.49
CA PRO A 170 -8.68 -12.14 -22.75
C PRO A 170 -8.05 -10.76 -22.95
N SER A 171 -8.27 -10.14 -24.11
CA SER A 171 -7.78 -8.79 -24.48
C SER A 171 -8.57 -7.66 -23.79
N SER A 172 -9.77 -7.95 -23.29
CA SER A 172 -10.69 -6.96 -22.74
C SER A 172 -10.48 -6.72 -21.25
N THR A 173 -10.52 -5.45 -20.84
CA THR A 173 -10.22 -5.01 -19.47
C THR A 173 -11.48 -4.72 -18.66
N ILE A 174 -11.59 -5.32 -17.46
CA ILE A 174 -12.62 -4.99 -16.48
C ILE A 174 -12.08 -3.95 -15.50
N TRP A 175 -12.88 -2.91 -15.25
CA TRP A 175 -12.69 -1.97 -14.16
C TRP A 175 -13.72 -2.16 -13.07
N LYS A 176 -13.30 -2.01 -11.82
CA LYS A 176 -14.19 -1.81 -10.65
C LYS A 176 -13.76 -0.56 -9.92
N GLU A 177 -14.71 0.25 -9.44
CA GLU A 177 -14.43 1.33 -8.48
C GLU A 177 -15.36 1.22 -7.26
N VAL A 178 -14.91 1.70 -6.10
CA VAL A 178 -15.75 1.85 -4.90
C VAL A 178 -15.43 3.15 -4.16
N LEU A 179 -16.50 3.83 -3.74
CA LEU A 179 -16.45 4.94 -2.80
C LEU A 179 -16.63 4.38 -1.38
N THR A 180 -15.67 4.66 -0.49
CA THR A 180 -15.65 4.11 0.87
C THR A 180 -15.03 5.11 1.87
N VAL A 181 -15.02 4.77 3.16
CA VAL A 181 -14.34 5.55 4.20
C VAL A 181 -13.17 4.74 4.75
N ALA A 182 -11.97 5.32 4.72
CA ALA A 182 -10.84 4.78 5.47
C ALA A 182 -11.04 5.07 6.97
N PRO A 183 -10.99 4.06 7.86
CA PRO A 183 -11.16 4.27 9.29
C PRO A 183 -9.87 4.75 9.99
N GLY A 184 -8.70 4.61 9.35
CA GLY A 184 -7.39 4.80 9.98
C GLY A 184 -6.28 5.10 8.97
N ASP A 185 -5.09 4.58 9.28
CA ASP A 185 -3.83 4.76 8.54
C ASP A 185 -3.71 3.90 7.26
N SER A 186 -4.72 3.08 6.97
CA SER A 186 -4.66 2.05 5.94
C SER A 186 -6.05 1.66 5.42
N VAL A 187 -6.08 1.17 4.18
CA VAL A 187 -7.24 0.51 3.55
C VAL A 187 -6.76 -0.83 3.00
N SER A 188 -7.37 -1.92 3.45
CA SER A 188 -7.08 -3.24 2.88
C SER A 188 -8.03 -3.55 1.72
N VAL A 189 -7.46 -4.00 0.60
CA VAL A 189 -8.20 -4.42 -0.61
C VAL A 189 -7.89 -5.89 -0.85
N CYS A 190 -8.89 -6.75 -0.68
CA CYS A 190 -8.70 -8.20 -0.67
C CYS A 190 -9.39 -8.88 -1.85
N LEU A 191 -8.65 -9.79 -2.51
CA LEU A 191 -9.14 -10.72 -3.50
C LEU A 191 -9.49 -12.04 -2.80
N ILE A 192 -10.71 -12.53 -3.02
CA ILE A 192 -11.25 -13.75 -2.40
C ILE A 192 -11.41 -14.83 -3.47
N ASN A 193 -10.73 -15.96 -3.28
CA ASN A 193 -10.81 -17.10 -4.19
C ASN A 193 -12.12 -17.86 -4.00
N PHE A 194 -12.94 -17.93 -5.04
CA PHE A 194 -14.21 -18.68 -5.05
C PHE A 194 -14.05 -20.14 -5.52
N GLY A 195 -12.84 -20.58 -5.87
CA GLY A 195 -12.55 -21.91 -6.43
C GLY A 195 -12.82 -22.05 -7.93
N THR A 196 -13.48 -21.06 -8.55
CA THR A 196 -13.82 -21.04 -9.98
C THR A 196 -12.66 -20.63 -10.90
N GLY A 197 -11.70 -19.85 -10.39
CA GLY A 197 -10.49 -19.48 -11.10
C GLY A 197 -9.54 -18.65 -10.25
N THR A 198 -8.30 -18.49 -10.70
CA THR A 198 -7.25 -17.78 -9.97
C THR A 198 -7.57 -16.28 -9.86
N PRO A 199 -7.71 -15.72 -8.63
CA PRO A 199 -7.82 -14.28 -8.47
C PRO A 199 -6.54 -13.58 -8.92
N PHE A 200 -6.66 -12.45 -9.59
CA PHE A 200 -5.53 -11.62 -10.00
C PHE A 200 -5.91 -10.14 -10.01
N VAL A 201 -4.92 -9.25 -10.10
CA VAL A 201 -5.14 -7.82 -10.35
C VAL A 201 -3.98 -7.24 -11.17
N SER A 202 -4.29 -6.33 -12.09
CA SER A 202 -3.33 -5.66 -12.98
C SER A 202 -2.95 -4.27 -12.45
N ALA A 203 -3.93 -3.52 -11.90
CA ALA A 203 -3.65 -2.26 -11.22
C ALA A 203 -4.56 -2.03 -10.01
N LEU A 204 -4.03 -1.37 -8.98
CA LEU A 204 -4.79 -0.88 -7.82
C LEU A 204 -4.53 0.60 -7.59
N GLU A 205 -5.60 1.36 -7.30
CA GLU A 205 -5.53 2.79 -7.05
C GLU A 205 -6.29 3.18 -5.79
N LEU A 206 -5.75 4.14 -5.05
CA LEU A 206 -6.44 4.80 -3.95
C LEU A 206 -6.29 6.31 -4.11
N ARG A 207 -7.42 7.02 -4.08
CA ARG A 207 -7.52 8.48 -4.23
C ARG A 207 -8.26 9.07 -3.03
N PRO A 208 -7.65 9.99 -2.26
CA PRO A 208 -8.37 10.80 -1.28
C PRO A 208 -9.49 11.61 -1.94
N LEU A 209 -10.61 11.74 -1.24
CA LEU A 209 -11.74 12.59 -1.64
C LEU A 209 -11.96 13.67 -0.58
N GLN A 210 -12.52 14.81 -0.98
CA GLN A 210 -12.97 15.82 -0.01
C GLN A 210 -14.24 15.31 0.68
N ASP A 211 -14.40 15.53 1.99
CA ASP A 211 -15.54 15.00 2.74
C ASP A 211 -16.90 15.56 2.31
N SER A 212 -16.91 16.73 1.65
CA SER A 212 -18.06 17.32 0.95
C SER A 212 -18.55 16.49 -0.25
N MET A 213 -17.68 15.69 -0.87
CA MET A 213 -18.06 14.81 -1.99
C MET A 213 -18.84 13.61 -1.47
N TYR A 214 -19.86 13.19 -2.22
CA TYR A 214 -20.67 12.00 -1.94
C TYR A 214 -21.15 11.96 -0.47
N PRO A 215 -22.01 12.90 -0.03
CA PRO A 215 -22.36 13.10 1.39
C PRO A 215 -22.96 11.86 2.06
N PHE A 216 -23.60 10.98 1.28
CA PHE A 216 -24.16 9.70 1.72
C PHE A 216 -23.11 8.61 2.06
N VAL A 217 -21.88 8.70 1.56
CA VAL A 217 -20.80 7.73 1.86
C VAL A 217 -20.32 7.93 3.30
N ASN A 218 -20.35 6.86 4.10
CA ASN A 218 -19.98 6.87 5.51
C ASN A 218 -19.40 5.49 5.92
N SER A 219 -19.01 5.33 7.19
CA SER A 219 -18.38 4.09 7.69
C SER A 219 -19.23 2.82 7.55
N SER A 220 -20.56 2.95 7.41
CA SER A 220 -21.51 1.86 7.19
C SER A 220 -22.04 1.76 5.76
N VAL A 221 -21.69 2.73 4.88
CA VAL A 221 -22.21 2.82 3.50
C VAL A 221 -21.07 3.11 2.54
N SER A 222 -20.63 2.07 1.84
CA SER A 222 -19.77 2.15 0.66
C SER A 222 -20.60 1.92 -0.61
N ILE A 223 -20.16 2.46 -1.75
CA ILE A 223 -20.91 2.42 -3.01
C ILE A 223 -19.98 1.91 -4.13
N SER A 224 -20.30 0.74 -4.70
CA SER A 224 -19.63 0.27 -5.92
C SER A 224 -20.11 1.07 -7.14
N TYR A 225 -19.23 1.17 -8.12
CA TYR A 225 -19.47 1.87 -9.38
C TYR A 225 -20.32 1.04 -10.35
N PHE A 226 -21.47 1.59 -10.74
CA PHE A 226 -22.30 1.03 -11.82
C PHE A 226 -22.04 1.72 -13.17
N ARG A 227 -22.22 3.05 -13.25
CA ARG A 227 -22.01 3.81 -14.50
C ARG A 227 -21.76 5.30 -14.23
N ARG A 228 -20.83 5.90 -14.98
CA ARG A 228 -20.58 7.35 -15.06
C ARG A 228 -20.84 7.76 -16.51
N ILE A 229 -21.64 8.81 -16.71
CA ILE A 229 -22.02 9.31 -18.03
C ILE A 229 -21.62 10.78 -18.09
N ARG A 230 -20.96 11.19 -19.17
CA ARG A 230 -20.76 12.60 -19.51
C ARG A 230 -21.81 13.00 -20.54
N PHE A 231 -22.53 14.08 -20.27
CA PHE A 231 -23.43 14.71 -21.24
C PHE A 231 -22.73 15.92 -21.88
N GLY A 232 -23.17 16.28 -23.09
CA GLY A 232 -22.55 17.34 -23.90
C GLY A 232 -21.61 16.80 -24.99
N GLN A 233 -21.12 17.71 -25.84
CA GLN A 233 -20.32 17.36 -27.01
C GLN A 233 -18.84 17.20 -26.64
N ALA A 234 -18.35 15.96 -26.64
CA ALA A 234 -16.94 15.61 -26.49
C ALA A 234 -16.64 14.34 -27.29
N THR A 235 -15.47 14.27 -27.92
CA THR A 235 -14.99 13.10 -28.68
C THR A 235 -14.44 11.98 -27.80
N ASP A 236 -14.11 12.30 -26.55
CA ASP A 236 -13.23 11.46 -25.72
C ASP A 236 -14.01 10.77 -24.59
N PHE A 237 -13.84 9.46 -24.45
CA PHE A 237 -14.35 8.72 -23.30
C PHE A 237 -13.59 9.09 -22.03
N ILE A 238 -14.31 9.44 -20.95
CA ILE A 238 -13.69 9.52 -19.61
C ILE A 238 -13.59 8.10 -19.04
N THR A 239 -12.49 7.43 -19.35
CA THR A 239 -12.12 6.13 -18.79
C THR A 239 -11.25 6.24 -17.52
N ARG A 240 -10.72 7.43 -17.19
CA ARG A 240 -9.94 7.65 -15.96
C ARG A 240 -10.04 9.06 -15.37
#